data_AF-A0A8T5I203-F1
#
_entry.id   AF-A0A8T5I203-F1
#
_cell.length_a   1.000
_cell.length_b   1.000
_cell.length_c   1.000
_cell.angle_alpha   90.00
_cell.angle_beta   90.00
_cell.angle_gamma   90.00
#
_symmetry.space_group_name_H-M   'P 1'
#
loop_
_entity.id
_entity.type
_entity.pdbx_description
1 polymer ?
#
loop_
_entity_poly.entity_id
_entity_poly.type
_entity_poly.pdbx_seq_one_letter_code
_entity_poly.pdbx_strand_id
1 'polypeptide(L)'
;MSKFSQEIEVQGHIIDSSILTKIFDQIMDLKGEFQVKEIDIGKKKKDHSYARLEITGKDQTHLNTILKMVYREGAVSKSQKEITLKKSPKNCVMPDNFYSTTNNQTQIFYKGKWIQVKNTMMDKCIVLKGNNAFCVPVRDIKKGDQIIVGEEGVKITPPERPREGANVFEFMNSSSSSERPTQHIAKKVADDIYNTKK
;
A
#
# COMPACT_ATOMS: atom_id res chain seq x y z
N MET A 1 8.47 -17.12 23.55
CA MET A 1 7.54 -16.56 22.56
C MET A 1 7.17 -15.16 23.05
N SER A 2 7.64 -14.12 22.37
CA SER A 2 7.25 -12.75 22.70
C SER A 2 5.74 -12.65 22.55
N LYS A 3 5.05 -12.13 23.58
CA LYS A 3 3.58 -12.21 23.70
C LYS A 3 2.83 -11.42 22.61
N PHE A 4 3.55 -10.60 21.83
CA PHE A 4 3.03 -9.68 20.82
C PHE A 4 3.94 -9.67 19.58
N SER A 5 4.02 -10.79 18.86
CA SER A 5 4.69 -10.87 17.56
C SER A 5 3.73 -11.23 16.42
N GLN A 6 4.05 -10.79 15.21
CA GLN A 6 3.31 -11.09 14.00
C GLN A 6 4.26 -11.27 12.82
N GLU A 7 4.08 -12.36 12.06
CA GLU A 7 4.80 -12.57 10.79
C GLU A 7 4.11 -11.84 9.64
N ILE A 8 4.94 -11.16 8.85
CA ILE A 8 4.56 -10.46 7.63
C ILE A 8 5.45 -10.92 6.46
N GLU A 9 4.92 -10.75 5.26
CA GLU A 9 5.59 -11.07 4.00
C GLU A 9 5.51 -9.85 3.09
N VAL A 10 6.57 -9.60 2.34
CA VAL A 10 6.63 -8.56 1.32
C VAL A 10 7.26 -9.12 0.06
N GLN A 11 6.66 -8.84 -1.09
CA GLN A 11 7.10 -9.35 -2.38
C GLN A 11 7.08 -8.26 -3.43
N GLY A 12 8.05 -8.29 -4.34
CA GLY A 12 8.18 -7.38 -5.47
C GLY A 12 9.61 -6.87 -5.60
N HIS A 13 9.79 -5.68 -6.15
CA HIS A 13 11.10 -5.03 -6.20
C HIS A 13 11.43 -4.34 -4.87
N ILE A 14 11.45 -5.12 -3.78
CA ILE A 14 11.48 -4.61 -2.40
C ILE A 14 12.79 -3.91 -2.02
N ILE A 15 13.90 -4.25 -2.71
CA ILE A 15 15.22 -3.64 -2.50
C ILE A 15 15.33 -2.36 -3.35
N ASP A 16 15.15 -2.47 -4.67
CA ASP A 16 15.30 -1.35 -5.60
C ASP A 16 14.31 -0.21 -5.34
N SER A 17 13.08 -0.54 -4.93
CA SER A 17 12.05 0.45 -4.59
C SER A 17 12.19 0.98 -3.16
N SER A 18 13.23 0.55 -2.43
CA SER A 18 13.48 0.86 -1.01
C SER A 18 12.31 0.52 -0.09
N ILE A 19 11.43 -0.41 -0.48
CA ILE A 19 10.28 -0.81 0.33
C ILE A 19 10.77 -1.46 1.62
N LEU A 20 11.73 -2.37 1.53
CA LEU A 20 12.27 -3.07 2.69
C LEU A 20 12.97 -2.08 3.65
N THR A 21 13.72 -1.12 3.12
CA THR A 21 14.35 -0.05 3.91
C THR A 21 13.31 0.79 4.65
N LYS A 22 12.27 1.26 3.95
CA LYS A 22 11.19 2.03 4.57
C LYS A 22 10.45 1.25 5.66
N ILE A 23 10.24 -0.04 5.44
CA ILE A 23 9.64 -0.93 6.44
C ILE A 23 10.52 -0.97 7.70
N PHE A 24 11.83 -1.16 7.55
CA PHE A 24 12.74 -1.14 8.69
C PHE A 24 12.76 0.21 9.40
N ASP A 25 12.83 1.31 8.65
CA ASP A 25 12.82 2.67 9.21
C ASP A 25 11.55 2.91 10.04
N GLN A 26 10.37 2.56 9.50
CA GLN A 26 9.10 2.72 10.22
C GLN A 26 9.02 1.87 11.50
N ILE A 27 9.57 0.64 11.48
CA ILE A 27 9.61 -0.21 12.67
C ILE A 27 10.53 0.41 13.72
N MET A 28 11.71 0.89 13.32
CA MET A 28 12.70 1.51 14.22
C MET A 28 12.21 2.84 14.79
N ASP A 29 11.57 3.69 13.99
CA ASP A 29 10.99 4.97 14.40
C ASP A 29 9.94 4.79 15.50
N LEU A 30 9.13 3.72 15.40
CA LEU A 30 8.15 3.34 16.41
C LEU A 30 8.77 2.59 17.59
N LYS A 31 10.08 2.32 17.60
CA LYS A 31 10.78 1.53 18.63
C LYS A 31 10.24 0.11 18.74
N GLY A 32 9.88 -0.48 17.60
CA GLY A 32 9.57 -1.91 17.45
C GLY A 32 10.83 -2.72 17.19
N GLU A 33 10.73 -4.03 17.34
CA GLU A 33 11.79 -4.96 16.94
C GLU A 33 11.35 -5.82 15.76
N PHE A 34 12.32 -6.22 14.94
CA PHE A 34 12.06 -7.13 13.82
C PHE A 34 13.12 -8.22 13.74
N GLN A 35 12.72 -9.39 13.26
CA GLN A 35 13.61 -10.48 12.90
C GLN A 35 13.36 -10.88 11.45
N VAL A 36 14.40 -10.86 10.63
CA VAL A 36 14.34 -11.40 9.27
C VAL A 36 14.35 -12.93 9.37
N LYS A 37 13.26 -13.57 8.94
CA LYS A 37 13.13 -15.04 8.92
C LYS A 37 13.63 -15.63 7.61
N GLU A 38 13.34 -14.94 6.51
CA GLU A 38 13.70 -15.39 5.17
C GLU A 38 13.85 -14.18 4.25
N ILE A 39 14.83 -14.25 3.36
CA ILE A 39 15.00 -13.29 2.28
C ILE A 39 15.43 -14.06 1.04
N ASP A 40 14.70 -13.87 -0.05
CA ASP A 40 15.04 -14.35 -1.38
C ASP A 40 15.21 -13.15 -2.30
N ILE A 41 16.37 -13.04 -2.91
CA ILE A 41 16.77 -11.89 -3.70
C ILE A 41 16.73 -12.28 -5.17
N GLY A 42 15.90 -11.59 -5.94
CA GLY A 42 15.84 -11.72 -7.39
C GLY A 42 17.22 -11.55 -8.02
N LYS A 43 17.61 -12.47 -8.90
CA LYS A 43 18.97 -12.50 -9.48
C LYS A 43 19.14 -11.51 -10.62
N LYS A 44 18.06 -11.17 -11.32
CA LYS A 44 18.04 -10.24 -12.44
C LYS A 44 17.23 -9.00 -12.10
N LYS A 45 17.47 -7.92 -12.85
CA LYS A 45 16.78 -6.63 -12.70
C LYS A 45 15.24 -6.75 -12.63
N LYS A 46 14.65 -7.71 -13.35
CA LYS A 46 13.18 -7.91 -13.42
C LYS A 46 12.65 -8.98 -12.48
N ASP A 47 13.52 -9.69 -11.77
CA ASP A 47 13.09 -10.74 -10.86
C ASP A 47 12.56 -10.08 -9.57
N HIS A 48 11.44 -10.60 -9.05
CA HIS A 48 10.91 -10.14 -7.78
C HIS A 48 11.73 -10.74 -6.64
N SER A 49 11.96 -9.93 -5.62
CA SER A 49 12.51 -10.38 -4.34
C SER A 49 11.36 -10.61 -3.35
N TYR A 50 11.63 -11.42 -2.34
CA TYR A 50 10.70 -11.78 -1.29
C TYR A 50 11.40 -11.66 0.06
N ALA A 51 10.71 -11.14 1.06
CA ALA A 51 11.20 -11.14 2.43
C ALA A 51 10.07 -11.48 3.40
N ARG A 52 10.42 -12.26 4.43
CA ARG A 52 9.55 -12.61 5.54
C ARG A 52 10.17 -12.10 6.84
N LEU A 53 9.40 -11.31 7.55
CA LEU A 53 9.82 -10.64 8.78
C LEU A 53 8.86 -11.02 9.91
N GLU A 54 9.41 -11.27 11.10
CA GLU A 54 8.63 -11.28 12.33
C GLU A 54 8.79 -9.91 13.00
N ILE A 55 7.69 -9.22 13.24
CA ILE A 55 7.66 -7.94 13.95
C ILE A 55 7.20 -8.18 15.38
N THR A 56 7.92 -7.63 16.36
CA THR A 56 7.57 -7.70 17.78
C THR A 56 7.28 -6.31 18.32
N GLY A 57 6.11 -6.16 18.96
CA GLY A 57 5.71 -4.97 19.70
C GLY A 57 5.87 -5.15 21.21
N LYS A 58 5.81 -4.03 21.94
CA LYS A 58 5.83 -4.02 23.42
C LYS A 58 4.51 -4.53 24.02
N ASP A 59 3.42 -4.19 23.35
CA ASP A 59 2.05 -4.59 23.64
C ASP A 59 1.26 -4.71 22.32
N GLN A 60 0.02 -5.18 22.38
CA GLN A 60 -0.82 -5.39 21.19
C GLN A 60 -1.16 -4.09 20.46
N THR A 61 -1.38 -2.99 21.17
CA THR A 61 -1.71 -1.68 20.58
C THR A 61 -0.51 -1.12 19.81
N HIS A 62 0.67 -1.28 20.39
CA HIS A 62 1.93 -0.91 19.78
C HIS A 62 2.21 -1.76 18.53
N LEU A 63 2.08 -3.08 18.62
CA LEU A 63 2.23 -3.98 17.47
C LEU A 63 1.27 -3.61 16.34
N ASN A 64 -0.01 -3.37 16.66
CA ASN A 64 -1.00 -2.95 15.67
C ASN A 64 -0.59 -1.64 15.00
N THR A 65 -0.05 -0.67 15.74
CA THR A 65 0.42 0.60 15.17
C THR A 65 1.56 0.39 14.17
N ILE A 66 2.53 -0.46 14.50
CA ILE A 66 3.63 -0.80 13.60
C ILE A 66 3.10 -1.49 12.35
N LEU A 67 2.28 -2.53 12.52
CA LEU A 67 1.70 -3.29 11.40
C LEU A 67 0.92 -2.38 10.44
N LYS A 68 0.18 -1.40 10.96
CA LYS A 68 -0.55 -0.44 10.12
C LYS A 68 0.36 0.36 9.18
N MET A 69 1.53 0.76 9.66
CA MET A 69 2.50 1.49 8.86
C MET A 69 3.13 0.56 7.81
N VAL A 70 3.53 -0.62 8.24
CA VAL A 70 4.20 -1.60 7.37
C VAL A 70 3.28 -2.14 6.26
N TYR A 71 1.98 -2.33 6.53
CA TYR A 71 1.01 -2.71 5.49
C TYR A 71 0.80 -1.63 4.43
N ARG A 72 0.99 -0.34 4.77
CA ARG A 72 0.92 0.75 3.79
C ARG A 72 2.07 0.72 2.79
N GLU A 73 3.22 0.19 3.20
CA GLU A 73 4.37 -0.04 2.32
C GLU A 73 4.22 -1.31 1.45
N GLY A 74 3.12 -2.05 1.60
CA GLY A 74 2.80 -3.22 0.77
C GLY A 74 3.14 -4.57 1.40
N ALA A 75 3.52 -4.61 2.68
CA ALA A 75 3.58 -5.86 3.42
C ALA A 75 2.18 -6.48 3.58
N VAL A 76 2.13 -7.80 3.73
CA VAL A 76 0.91 -8.55 4.02
C VAL A 76 1.14 -9.48 5.20
N SER A 77 0.10 -9.77 5.97
CA SER A 77 0.19 -10.80 6.99
C SER A 77 0.37 -12.17 6.34
N LYS A 78 1.27 -13.01 6.88
CA LYS A 78 1.40 -14.41 6.47
C LYS A 78 0.13 -15.21 6.73
N SER A 79 -0.54 -14.92 7.84
CA SER A 79 -1.86 -15.47 8.12
C SER A 79 -2.87 -14.69 7.27
N GLN A 80 -3.25 -15.27 6.13
CA GLN A 80 -4.26 -14.70 5.25
C GLN A 80 -5.62 -14.74 5.95
N LYS A 81 -5.95 -13.65 6.64
CA LYS A 81 -7.28 -13.45 7.22
C LYS A 81 -8.20 -12.84 6.18
N GLU A 82 -9.44 -13.30 6.15
CA GLU A 82 -10.46 -12.68 5.33
C GLU A 82 -10.78 -11.26 5.82
N ILE A 83 -11.19 -10.42 4.88
CA ILE A 83 -11.64 -9.07 5.19
C ILE A 83 -12.82 -9.09 6.17
N THR A 84 -12.84 -8.11 7.08
CA THR A 84 -14.01 -7.88 7.92
C THR A 84 -14.93 -6.86 7.26
N LEU A 85 -16.23 -7.18 7.20
CA LEU A 85 -17.25 -6.30 6.60
C LEU A 85 -18.21 -5.80 7.69
N LYS A 86 -18.50 -4.50 7.67
CA LYS A 86 -19.61 -3.92 8.45
C LYS A 86 -20.58 -3.22 7.51
N LYS A 87 -21.86 -3.30 7.86
CA LYS A 87 -22.91 -2.58 7.13
C LYS A 87 -22.86 -1.10 7.46
N SER A 88 -22.99 -0.25 6.45
CA SER A 88 -23.18 1.19 6.65
C SER A 88 -24.47 1.45 7.46
N PRO A 89 -24.41 2.26 8.53
CA PRO A 89 -25.58 2.54 9.38
C PRO A 89 -26.62 3.45 8.71
N LYS A 90 -26.19 4.38 7.85
CA LYS A 90 -27.02 5.38 7.17
C LYS A 90 -26.39 5.78 5.84
N ASN A 91 -27.17 6.37 4.94
CA ASN A 91 -26.65 6.98 3.71
C ASN A 91 -25.55 7.99 4.06
N CYS A 92 -24.49 8.00 3.25
CA CYS A 92 -23.32 8.87 3.43
C CYS A 92 -22.54 8.67 4.74
N VAL A 93 -22.70 7.53 5.43
CA VAL A 93 -22.00 7.25 6.70
C VAL A 93 -21.22 5.93 6.61
N MET A 94 -19.94 5.98 6.96
CA MET A 94 -19.08 4.79 7.07
C MET A 94 -19.16 4.20 8.48
N PRO A 95 -19.00 2.87 8.64
CA PRO A 95 -18.86 2.26 9.95
C PRO A 95 -17.53 2.66 10.62
N ASP A 96 -17.47 2.54 11.94
CA ASP A 96 -16.22 2.74 12.68
C ASP A 96 -15.13 1.78 12.21
N ASN A 97 -13.89 2.26 12.24
CA ASN A 97 -12.70 1.53 11.82
C ASN A 97 -12.74 1.07 10.34
N PHE A 98 -13.41 1.82 9.46
CA PHE A 98 -13.35 1.57 8.01
C PHE A 98 -11.92 1.71 7.49
N TYR A 99 -11.60 0.92 6.46
CA TYR A 99 -10.33 1.05 5.76
C TYR A 99 -10.36 2.28 4.83
N SER A 100 -9.45 3.23 5.07
CA SER A 100 -9.27 4.40 4.18
C SER A 100 -8.27 4.03 3.07
N THR A 101 -8.72 4.13 1.82
CA THR A 101 -7.91 3.76 0.66
C THR A 101 -6.78 4.76 0.39
N THR A 102 -5.69 4.24 -0.18
CA THR A 102 -4.61 5.06 -0.77
C THR A 102 -4.85 5.23 -2.28
N ASN A 103 -3.94 5.92 -2.96
CA ASN A 103 -3.90 5.98 -4.43
C ASN A 103 -3.26 4.75 -5.10
N ASN A 104 -2.75 3.80 -4.32
CA ASN A 104 -2.05 2.62 -4.83
C ASN A 104 -3.02 1.48 -5.19
N GLN A 105 -2.62 0.61 -6.12
CA GLN A 105 -3.43 -0.57 -6.46
C GLN A 105 -3.69 -1.41 -5.21
N THR A 106 -4.96 -1.75 -4.98
CA THR A 106 -5.39 -2.43 -3.76
C THR A 106 -6.12 -3.72 -4.12
N GLN A 107 -5.82 -4.80 -3.40
CA GLN A 107 -6.46 -6.11 -3.48
C GLN A 107 -7.03 -6.48 -2.11
N ILE A 108 -8.13 -7.24 -2.12
CA ILE A 108 -8.79 -7.71 -0.90
C ILE A 108 -8.91 -9.24 -0.90
N PHE A 109 -8.76 -9.88 0.24
CA PHE A 109 -8.90 -11.32 0.39
C PHE A 109 -10.31 -11.67 0.89
N TYR A 110 -11.12 -12.24 0.00
CA TYR A 110 -12.53 -12.56 0.26
C TYR A 110 -12.90 -13.91 -0.33
N LYS A 111 -13.51 -14.80 0.47
CA LYS A 111 -13.89 -16.17 0.07
C LYS A 111 -12.72 -16.97 -0.50
N GLY A 112 -11.58 -16.91 0.18
CA GLY A 112 -10.35 -17.60 -0.22
C GLY A 112 -9.69 -17.09 -1.51
N LYS A 113 -10.07 -15.91 -2.02
CA LYS A 113 -9.52 -15.34 -3.26
C LYS A 113 -9.13 -13.87 -3.10
N TRP A 114 -8.04 -13.48 -3.77
CA TRP A 114 -7.67 -12.07 -3.92
C TRP A 114 -8.50 -11.42 -5.02
N ILE A 115 -9.20 -10.34 -4.68
CA ILE A 115 -10.09 -9.59 -5.57
C ILE A 115 -9.51 -8.18 -5.74
N GLN A 116 -9.34 -7.75 -6.99
CA GLN A 116 -8.87 -6.41 -7.31
C GLN A 116 -9.94 -5.36 -6.97
N VAL A 117 -9.56 -4.32 -6.24
CA VAL A 117 -10.44 -3.16 -6.00
C VAL A 117 -10.46 -2.29 -7.25
N LYS A 118 -11.67 -1.97 -7.73
CA LYS A 118 -11.89 -1.10 -8.88
C LYS A 118 -11.98 0.37 -8.47
N ASN A 119 -11.64 1.26 -9.40
CA ASN A 119 -11.73 2.72 -9.26
C ASN A 119 -10.90 3.30 -8.10
N THR A 120 -9.73 2.71 -7.84
CA THR A 120 -8.85 3.11 -6.73
C THR A 120 -8.59 4.61 -6.75
N MET A 121 -8.83 5.24 -5.60
CA MET A 121 -8.54 6.64 -5.32
C MET A 121 -8.29 6.76 -3.82
N MET A 122 -7.46 7.73 -3.42
CA MET A 122 -7.24 8.00 -2.01
C MET A 122 -8.49 8.53 -1.30
N ASP A 123 -8.52 8.39 0.03
CA ASP A 123 -9.52 8.98 0.93
C ASP A 123 -10.96 8.51 0.67
N LYS A 124 -11.11 7.22 0.34
CA LYS A 124 -12.39 6.57 0.12
C LYS A 124 -12.49 5.28 0.92
N CYS A 125 -13.68 4.68 0.93
CA CYS A 125 -13.90 3.36 1.50
C CYS A 125 -14.00 2.30 0.39
N ILE A 126 -13.84 1.03 0.77
CA ILE A 126 -14.05 -0.09 -0.13
C ILE A 126 -15.41 -0.72 0.19
N VAL A 127 -16.31 -0.69 -0.79
CA VAL A 127 -17.63 -1.34 -0.73
C VAL A 127 -17.59 -2.65 -1.51
N LEU A 128 -18.06 -3.71 -0.88
CA LEU A 128 -18.25 -5.01 -1.52
C LEU A 128 -19.69 -5.10 -2.08
N LYS A 129 -19.81 -5.33 -3.39
CA LYS A 129 -21.09 -5.57 -4.08
C LYS A 129 -21.06 -6.95 -4.73
N GLY A 130 -21.67 -7.93 -4.07
CA GLY A 130 -21.57 -9.34 -4.46
C GLY A 130 -20.13 -9.85 -4.28
N ASN A 131 -19.48 -10.23 -5.38
CA ASN A 131 -18.07 -10.66 -5.40
C ASN A 131 -17.11 -9.59 -5.98
N ASN A 132 -17.57 -8.34 -6.15
CA ASN A 132 -16.73 -7.26 -6.67
C ASN A 132 -16.50 -6.18 -5.63
N ALA A 133 -15.28 -5.64 -5.58
CA ALA A 133 -14.88 -4.57 -4.68
C ALA A 133 -14.74 -3.24 -5.42
N PHE A 134 -15.32 -2.19 -4.87
CA PHE A 134 -15.30 -0.85 -5.46
C PHE A 134 -14.83 0.17 -4.43
N CYS A 135 -13.97 1.08 -4.87
CA CYS A 135 -13.61 2.26 -4.12
C CYS A 135 -14.74 3.31 -4.27
N VAL A 136 -15.40 3.68 -3.16
CA VAL A 136 -16.60 4.52 -3.15
C VAL A 136 -16.39 5.71 -2.22
N PRO A 137 -16.64 6.95 -2.68
CA PRO A 137 -16.54 8.13 -1.82
C PRO A 137 -17.71 8.17 -0.83
N VAL A 138 -17.49 8.87 0.29
CA VAL A 138 -18.46 8.93 1.40
C VAL A 138 -19.86 9.29 0.95
N ARG A 139 -19.99 10.29 0.07
CA ARG A 139 -21.26 10.77 -0.47
C ARG A 139 -22.09 9.74 -1.26
N ASP A 140 -21.44 8.69 -1.78
CA ASP A 140 -22.10 7.68 -2.63
C ASP A 140 -22.47 6.40 -1.85
N ILE A 141 -22.17 6.37 -0.54
CA ILE A 141 -22.48 5.24 0.33
C ILE A 141 -23.98 5.19 0.63
N LYS A 142 -24.58 4.00 0.49
CA LYS A 142 -25.97 3.75 0.85
C LYS A 142 -26.06 2.96 2.16
N LYS A 143 -27.13 3.19 2.91
CA LYS A 143 -27.45 2.41 4.12
C LYS A 143 -27.46 0.92 3.77
N GLY A 144 -26.74 0.13 4.55
CA GLY A 144 -26.63 -1.32 4.37
C GLY A 144 -25.51 -1.78 3.43
N ASP A 145 -24.79 -0.88 2.75
CA ASP A 145 -23.61 -1.24 1.96
C ASP A 145 -22.58 -1.96 2.85
N GLN A 146 -21.99 -3.04 2.33
CA GLN A 146 -20.95 -3.79 3.04
C GLN A 146 -19.60 -3.12 2.83
N ILE A 147 -19.08 -2.49 3.88
CA ILE A 147 -17.83 -1.72 3.85
C ILE A 147 -16.75 -2.50 4.59
N ILE A 148 -15.54 -2.51 4.03
CA ILE A 148 -14.36 -3.13 4.65
C ILE A 148 -13.92 -2.32 5.86
N VAL A 149 -13.67 -3.02 6.97
CA VAL A 149 -13.15 -2.45 8.22
C VAL A 149 -11.87 -3.17 8.65
N GLY A 150 -10.97 -2.43 9.30
CA GLY A 150 -9.63 -2.91 9.62
C GLY A 150 -8.73 -3.02 8.40
N GLU A 151 -7.56 -3.63 8.60
CA GLU A 151 -6.53 -3.79 7.56
C GLU A 151 -6.27 -5.26 7.22
N GLU A 152 -6.96 -6.18 7.90
CA GLU A 152 -6.85 -7.61 7.65
C GLU A 152 -7.41 -7.95 6.26
N GLY A 153 -6.66 -8.77 5.52
CA GLY A 153 -7.05 -9.18 4.17
C GLY A 153 -6.94 -8.07 3.13
N VAL A 154 -6.28 -6.94 3.42
CA VAL A 154 -6.01 -5.87 2.43
C VAL A 154 -4.54 -5.92 2.01
N LYS A 155 -4.29 -5.92 0.70
CA LYS A 155 -2.95 -5.88 0.11
C LYS A 155 -2.83 -4.66 -0.80
N ILE A 156 -1.81 -3.85 -0.57
CA ILE A 156 -1.47 -2.72 -1.42
C ILE A 156 -0.27 -3.09 -2.27
N THR A 157 -0.28 -2.68 -3.54
CA THR A 157 0.87 -2.76 -4.43
C THR A 157 1.27 -1.32 -4.81
N PRO A 158 2.33 -0.79 -4.19
CA PRO A 158 2.90 0.50 -4.57
C PRO A 158 3.36 0.49 -6.03
N PRO A 159 3.31 1.64 -6.73
CA PRO A 159 3.87 1.74 -8.07
C PRO A 159 5.37 1.48 -8.04
N GLU A 160 5.87 0.77 -9.04
CA GLU A 160 7.30 0.56 -9.21
C GLU A 160 8.01 1.89 -9.46
N ARG A 161 9.15 2.11 -8.78
CA ARG A 161 10.00 3.26 -9.08
C ARG A 161 10.61 3.10 -10.48
N PRO A 162 10.68 4.17 -11.28
CA PRO A 162 11.44 4.17 -12.53
C PRO A 162 12.88 3.73 -12.26
N ARG A 163 13.36 2.73 -13.02
CA ARG A 163 14.64 2.05 -12.76
C ARG A 163 15.84 2.69 -13.48
N GLU A 164 15.69 3.95 -13.86
CA GLU A 164 16.72 4.76 -14.53
C GLU A 164 16.87 6.06 -13.75
N GLY A 165 18.10 6.38 -13.32
CA GLY A 165 18.45 7.73 -12.89
C GLY A 165 18.48 8.05 -11.39
N ALA A 166 18.54 7.08 -10.47
CA ALA A 166 18.89 7.39 -9.08
C ALA A 166 20.41 7.57 -8.95
N ASN A 167 20.93 8.74 -9.36
CA ASN A 167 22.32 9.08 -9.14
C ASN A 167 22.54 9.31 -7.64
N VAL A 168 23.57 8.66 -7.06
CA VAL A 168 23.96 8.81 -5.64
C VAL A 168 24.20 10.28 -5.26
N PHE A 169 24.54 11.11 -6.25
CA PHE A 169 24.70 12.54 -6.12
C PHE A 169 24.19 13.24 -7.39
N GLU A 170 23.35 14.24 -7.22
CA GLU A 170 22.75 15.01 -8.31
C GLU A 170 22.41 16.44 -7.86
N PHE A 171 22.51 17.39 -8.78
CA PHE A 171 22.10 18.78 -8.57
C PHE A 171 20.68 19.00 -9.11
N MET A 172 19.95 19.93 -8.51
CA MET A 172 18.64 20.41 -9.03
C MET A 172 17.51 19.36 -9.09
N ASN A 173 17.59 18.26 -8.33
CA ASN A 173 16.53 17.24 -8.26
C ASN A 173 15.37 17.59 -7.30
N SER A 174 15.21 18.84 -6.88
CA SER A 174 14.04 19.21 -6.06
C SER A 174 12.76 19.04 -6.88
N SER A 175 11.70 18.51 -6.26
CA SER A 175 10.41 18.29 -6.93
C SER A 175 9.73 19.58 -7.40
N SER A 176 10.08 20.71 -6.77
CA SER A 176 9.63 22.05 -7.13
C SER A 176 10.82 23.01 -7.16
N SER A 177 11.01 23.71 -8.29
CA SER A 177 12.02 24.77 -8.47
C SER A 177 11.69 25.63 -9.69
N SER A 178 11.95 26.94 -9.57
CA SER A 178 11.84 27.91 -10.67
C SER A 178 12.99 27.84 -11.67
N GLU A 179 14.10 27.20 -11.32
CA GLU A 179 15.32 27.12 -12.15
C GLU A 179 15.30 25.93 -13.14
N ARG A 180 14.14 25.28 -13.31
CA ARG A 180 13.98 24.20 -14.27
C ARG A 180 13.83 24.74 -15.70
N PRO A 181 14.33 24.02 -16.73
CA PRO A 181 14.25 24.45 -18.12
C PRO A 181 12.80 24.35 -18.65
N THR A 182 12.00 25.38 -18.40
CA THR A 182 10.54 25.43 -18.68
C THR A 182 10.21 25.14 -20.14
N GLN A 183 10.97 25.70 -21.10
CA GLN A 183 10.69 25.50 -22.53
C GLN A 183 10.81 24.03 -22.96
N HIS A 184 11.80 23.29 -22.43
CA HIS A 184 11.98 21.87 -22.72
C HIS A 184 10.87 21.02 -22.10
N ILE A 185 10.45 21.33 -20.86
CA ILE A 185 9.35 20.64 -20.19
C ILE A 185 8.03 20.89 -20.94
N ALA A 186 7.77 22.14 -21.34
CA ALA A 186 6.58 22.50 -22.10
C ALA A 186 6.49 21.75 -23.43
N LYS A 187 7.61 21.63 -24.17
CA LYS A 187 7.67 20.84 -25.40
C LYS A 187 7.33 19.36 -25.14
N LYS A 188 7.93 18.76 -24.10
CA LYS A 188 7.68 17.36 -23.74
C LYS A 188 6.21 17.12 -23.37
N VAL A 189 5.61 18.02 -22.59
CA VAL A 189 4.18 17.94 -22.24
C VAL A 189 3.30 18.08 -23.49
N ALA A 190 3.65 18.95 -24.43
CA ALA A 190 2.92 19.08 -25.69
C ALA A 190 2.99 17.78 -26.53
N ASP A 191 4.16 17.15 -26.61
CA ASP A 191 4.36 15.87 -27.28
C ASP A 191 3.54 14.75 -26.58
N ASP A 192 3.55 14.69 -25.25
CA ASP A 192 2.78 13.72 -24.46
C ASP A 192 1.26 13.89 -24.67
N ILE A 193 0.77 15.14 -24.68
CA ILE A 193 -0.64 15.46 -24.99
C ILE A 193 -1.00 15.00 -26.41
N TYR A 194 -0.15 15.30 -27.40
CA TYR A 194 -0.39 14.91 -28.79
C TYR A 194 -0.44 13.38 -28.96
N ASN A 195 0.48 12.67 -28.32
CA ASN A 195 0.57 11.21 -28.41
C ASN A 195 -0.56 10.49 -27.68
N THR A 196 -1.01 11.01 -26.53
CA THR A 196 -2.10 10.40 -25.74
C THR A 196 -3.47 10.62 -26.38
N LYS A 197 -3.62 11.64 -27.21
CA LYS A 197 -4.88 11.98 -27.89
C LYS A 197 -5.18 11.07 -29.10
N LYS A 198 -4.18 10.33 -29.60
CA LYS A 198 -4.36 9.31 -30.65
C LYS A 198 -4.98 8.04 -30.06
#